data_AF-A0A321LMU1-F1
#
_entry.id   AF-A0A321LMU1-F1
#
_cell.length_a   1.000
_cell.length_b   1.000
_cell.length_c   1.000
_cell.angle_alpha   90.00
_cell.angle_beta   90.00
_cell.angle_gamma   90.00
#
_symmetry.space_group_name_H-M   'P 1'
#
loop_
_entity.id
_entity.type
_entity.pdbx_description
1 polymer ?
#
loop_
_entity_poly.entity_id
_entity_poly.type
_entity_poly.pdbx_seq_one_letter_code
_entity_poly.pdbx_strand_id
1 'polypeptide(L)'
;MDVGAGRPLGCFSMRRTDLDDHIRELMKPFAHFGASAIEHSVFASTDNAAFMAEGVPNLIMLQDESSYFPVHHTISDTVDKGESRDFATCAATLAAAAYSIADSVSRFGRRLSSEDVKKMAAESKVDVQWRAAGIWR
;
A
#
# COMPACT_ATOMS: atom_id res chain seq x y z
N MET A 1 -1.90 0.74 -11.63
CA MET A 1 -1.93 0.93 -10.16
C MET A 1 -0.98 2.07 -9.84
N ASP A 2 -1.19 2.77 -8.73
CA ASP A 2 -0.56 4.09 -8.48
C ASP A 2 0.94 4.04 -8.12
N VAL A 3 1.44 2.85 -7.79
CA VAL A 3 2.84 2.61 -7.37
C VAL A 3 3.51 1.50 -8.18
N GLY A 4 3.02 1.23 -9.39
CA GLY A 4 3.58 0.21 -10.28
C GLY A 4 2.58 -0.38 -11.28
N ALA A 5 3.12 -1.08 -12.28
CA ALA A 5 2.33 -1.73 -13.33
C ALA A 5 2.64 -3.23 -13.51
N GLY A 6 3.64 -3.77 -12.79
CA GLY A 6 3.98 -5.18 -12.84
C GLY A 6 3.31 -6.02 -11.76
N ARG A 7 3.76 -7.28 -11.68
CA ARG A 7 3.33 -8.30 -10.70
C ARG A 7 3.38 -7.80 -9.25
N PRO A 8 2.52 -8.33 -8.36
CA PRO A 8 2.58 -8.01 -6.94
C PRO A 8 3.81 -8.64 -6.28
N LEU A 9 4.47 -7.87 -5.42
CA LEU A 9 5.63 -8.30 -4.63
C LEU A 9 5.31 -8.35 -3.12
N GLY A 10 4.24 -7.67 -2.68
CA GLY A 10 3.86 -7.63 -1.27
C GLY A 10 3.00 -6.41 -0.94
N CYS A 11 3.26 -5.77 0.19
CA CYS A 11 2.61 -4.51 0.56
C CYS A 11 3.53 -3.51 1.28
N PHE A 12 3.24 -2.23 1.09
CA PHE A 12 3.66 -1.18 1.99
C PHE A 12 2.75 -1.15 3.22
N SER A 13 3.35 -1.22 4.40
CA SER A 13 2.65 -1.12 5.70
C SER A 13 2.54 0.32 6.20
N MET A 14 3.13 1.29 5.50
CA MET A 14 3.11 2.71 5.88
C MET A 14 3.60 2.94 7.33
N ARG A 15 4.76 2.38 7.66
CA ARG A 15 5.39 2.37 9.01
C ARG A 15 4.64 1.61 10.10
N ARG A 16 3.53 0.92 9.80
CA ARG A 16 2.77 0.11 10.76
C ARG A 16 3.41 -1.26 10.98
N THR A 17 4.58 -1.28 11.62
CA THR A 17 5.27 -2.54 11.99
C THR A 17 4.45 -3.41 12.96
N ASP A 18 3.48 -2.82 13.67
CA ASP A 18 2.52 -3.53 14.49
C ASP A 18 1.56 -4.44 13.69
N LEU A 19 1.52 -4.29 12.36
CA LEU A 19 0.69 -5.09 11.47
C LEU A 19 1.46 -6.23 10.78
N ASP A 20 2.78 -6.34 10.98
CA ASP A 20 3.62 -7.29 10.25
C ASP A 20 3.10 -8.72 10.31
N ASP A 21 2.70 -9.21 11.48
CA ASP A 21 2.19 -10.59 11.63
C ASP A 21 0.84 -10.79 10.94
N HIS A 22 -0.05 -9.79 11.02
CA HIS A 22 -1.33 -9.81 10.30
C HIS A 22 -1.12 -9.76 8.78
N ILE A 23 -0.16 -8.96 8.32
CA ILE A 23 0.23 -8.89 6.90
C ILE A 23 0.80 -10.24 6.44
N ARG A 24 1.70 -10.86 7.23
CA ARG A 24 2.24 -12.20 6.90
C ARG A 24 1.13 -13.21 6.77
N GLU A 25 0.17 -13.23 7.70
CA GLU A 25 -0.98 -14.12 7.65
C GLU A 25 -1.82 -13.87 6.39
N LEU A 26 -2.17 -12.61 6.14
CA LEU A 26 -2.98 -12.19 5.00
C LEU A 26 -2.35 -12.58 3.66
N MET A 27 -1.03 -12.50 3.57
CA MET A 27 -0.29 -12.73 2.33
C MET A 27 0.10 -14.19 2.08
N LYS A 28 -0.06 -15.09 3.07
CA LYS A 28 0.25 -16.54 2.93
C LYS A 28 -0.30 -17.17 1.64
N PRO A 29 -1.58 -16.95 1.25
CA PRO A 29 -2.12 -17.56 0.03
C PRO A 29 -1.44 -17.09 -1.26
N PHE A 30 -0.79 -15.91 -1.26
CA PHE A 30 -0.15 -15.32 -2.43
C PHE A 30 1.37 -15.54 -2.47
N ALA A 31 1.94 -16.24 -1.48
CA ALA A 31 3.38 -16.51 -1.42
C ALA A 31 3.88 -17.25 -2.68
N HIS A 32 3.05 -18.09 -3.30
CA HIS A 32 3.39 -18.79 -4.55
C HIS A 32 3.52 -17.85 -5.76
N PHE A 33 2.97 -16.64 -5.69
CA PHE A 33 3.15 -15.58 -6.69
C PHE A 33 4.35 -14.66 -6.36
N GLY A 34 5.06 -14.90 -5.26
CA GLY A 34 6.15 -14.04 -4.78
C GLY A 34 5.67 -12.78 -4.05
N ALA A 35 4.37 -12.67 -3.74
CA ALA A 35 3.79 -11.51 -3.08
C ALA A 35 3.86 -11.65 -1.55
N SER A 36 5.06 -11.55 -0.97
CA SER A 36 5.29 -11.76 0.47
C SER A 36 6.14 -10.69 1.15
N ALA A 37 6.62 -9.69 0.40
CA ALA A 37 7.41 -8.61 0.96
C ALA A 37 6.56 -7.67 1.83
N ILE A 38 7.18 -7.12 2.87
CA ILE A 38 6.61 -6.05 3.68
C ILE A 38 7.58 -4.89 3.63
N GLU A 39 7.16 -3.78 3.05
CA GLU A 39 7.94 -2.55 2.98
C GLU A 39 7.37 -1.53 3.97
N HIS A 40 8.22 -0.90 4.76
CA HIS A 40 7.80 0.02 5.82
C HIS A 40 7.94 1.49 5.43
N SER A 41 8.41 1.76 4.22
CA SER A 41 8.40 3.10 3.63
C SER A 41 7.02 3.74 3.70
N VAL A 42 6.99 5.06 3.86
CA VAL A 42 5.78 5.87 4.00
C VAL A 42 5.87 7.08 3.09
N PHE A 43 4.76 7.38 2.43
CA PHE A 43 4.63 8.43 1.43
C PHE A 43 3.16 8.85 1.34
N ALA A 44 2.91 10.04 0.77
CA ALA A 44 1.58 10.60 0.62
C ALA A 44 1.22 10.89 -0.85
N SER A 45 1.78 10.12 -1.79
CA SER A 45 1.57 10.28 -3.22
C SER A 45 0.41 9.45 -3.78
N THR A 46 -0.44 8.89 -2.91
CA THR A 46 -1.63 8.09 -3.30
C THR A 46 -2.82 8.46 -2.42
N ASP A 47 -4.03 8.02 -2.80
CA ASP A 47 -5.28 8.36 -2.12
C ASP A 47 -5.38 7.85 -0.65
N ASN A 48 -4.48 6.95 -0.23
CA ASN A 48 -4.47 6.42 1.14
C ASN A 48 -4.09 7.47 2.20
N ALA A 49 -3.46 8.58 1.81
CA ALA A 49 -2.79 9.51 2.70
C ALA A 49 -3.72 10.11 3.76
N ALA A 50 -4.97 10.42 3.40
CA ALA A 50 -5.96 10.96 4.35
C ALA A 50 -6.33 9.96 5.44
N PHE A 51 -6.48 8.67 5.10
CA PHE A 51 -6.74 7.61 6.08
C PHE A 51 -5.57 7.43 7.03
N MET A 52 -4.35 7.49 6.50
CA MET A 52 -3.13 7.42 7.28
C MET A 52 -3.01 8.60 8.27
N ALA A 53 -3.29 9.82 7.82
CA ALA A 53 -3.29 11.02 8.67
C ALA A 53 -4.35 10.96 9.79
N GLU A 54 -5.43 10.21 9.57
CA GLU A 54 -6.46 9.92 10.56
C GLU A 54 -6.15 8.69 11.43
N GLY A 55 -4.98 8.07 11.25
CA GLY A 55 -4.52 6.91 12.02
C GLY A 55 -5.19 5.59 11.63
N VAL A 56 -5.96 5.55 10.53
CA VAL A 56 -6.63 4.35 10.04
C VAL A 56 -5.58 3.41 9.40
N PRO A 57 -5.54 2.12 9.80
CA PRO A 57 -4.69 1.13 9.14
C PRO A 57 -4.99 1.08 7.64
N ASN A 58 -3.94 1.11 6.83
CA ASN A 58 -4.06 1.01 5.38
C ASN A 58 -2.81 0.29 4.85
N LEU A 59 -2.99 -0.40 3.73
CA LEU A 59 -1.93 -1.10 3.01
C LEU A 59 -1.96 -0.63 1.56
N ILE A 60 -0.78 -0.49 0.97
CA ILE A 60 -0.65 -0.29 -0.48
C ILE A 60 0.01 -1.54 -1.04
N MET A 61 -0.47 -2.06 -2.17
CA MET A 61 0.18 -3.17 -2.84
C MET A 61 1.56 -2.74 -3.35
N LEU A 62 2.61 -3.47 -2.95
CA LEU A 62 3.94 -3.31 -3.51
C LEU A 62 3.99 -4.11 -4.82
N GLN A 63 4.45 -3.47 -5.89
CA GLN A 63 4.49 -4.05 -7.23
C GLN A 63 5.87 -3.87 -7.86
N ASP A 64 6.16 -4.66 -8.88
CA ASP A 64 7.32 -4.42 -9.74
C ASP A 64 7.12 -3.11 -10.53
N GLU A 65 8.02 -2.17 -10.30
CA GLU A 65 8.01 -0.82 -10.89
C GLU A 65 8.93 -0.69 -12.12
N SER A 66 9.59 -1.77 -12.53
CA SER A 66 10.62 -1.75 -13.60
C SER A 66 10.10 -1.15 -14.92
N SER A 67 8.84 -1.40 -15.26
CA SER A 67 8.19 -0.86 -16.46
C SER A 67 7.40 0.43 -16.22
N TYR A 68 7.21 0.84 -14.96
CA TYR A 68 6.31 1.92 -14.58
C TYR A 68 6.87 3.30 -14.91
N PHE A 69 7.98 3.69 -14.26
CA PHE A 69 8.56 5.03 -14.43
C PHE A 69 9.00 5.39 -15.86
N PRO A 70 9.42 4.44 -16.72
CA PRO A 70 9.73 4.76 -18.12
C PRO A 70 8.55 5.32 -18.93
N VAL A 71 7.30 5.01 -18.54
CA VAL A 71 6.10 5.45 -19.29
C VAL A 71 5.15 6.34 -18.48
N HIS A 72 5.25 6.31 -17.15
CA HIS A 72 4.39 7.06 -16.23
C HIS A 72 4.34 8.56 -16.57
N HIS A 73 3.14 9.12 -16.63
CA HIS A 73 2.88 10.53 -17.00
C HIS A 73 3.41 10.93 -18.39
N THR A 74 3.55 9.98 -19.31
CA THR A 74 3.89 10.25 -20.71
C THR A 74 2.74 9.87 -21.63
N ILE A 75 2.80 10.31 -22.89
CA ILE A 75 1.85 9.88 -23.93
C ILE A 75 1.93 8.38 -24.24
N SER A 76 3.01 7.71 -23.80
CA SER A 76 3.24 6.27 -23.98
C SER A 76 2.58 5.43 -22.88
N ASP A 77 1.91 6.05 -21.91
CA ASP A 77 1.13 5.39 -20.86
C ASP A 77 -0.21 4.90 -21.45
N THR A 78 -0.11 3.79 -22.19
CA THR A 78 -1.20 3.20 -22.96
C THR A 78 -1.41 1.74 -22.54
N VAL A 79 -2.60 1.20 -22.84
CA VAL A 79 -3.03 -0.15 -22.40
C VAL A 79 -2.05 -1.26 -22.83
N ASP A 80 -1.36 -1.11 -23.95
CA ASP A 80 -0.38 -2.08 -24.45
C ASP A 80 0.89 -2.22 -23.58
N LYS A 81 1.11 -1.34 -22.60
CA LYS A 81 2.22 -1.45 -21.65
C LYS A 81 1.94 -2.40 -20.49
N GLY A 82 0.67 -2.74 -20.26
CA GLY A 82 0.25 -3.64 -19.20
C GLY A 82 0.36 -5.11 -19.60
N GLU A 83 0.86 -5.95 -18.69
CA GLU A 83 0.78 -7.40 -18.83
C GLU A 83 -0.52 -7.93 -18.21
N SER A 84 -1.31 -8.65 -19.01
CA SER A 84 -2.63 -9.16 -18.58
C SER A 84 -2.52 -10.11 -17.40
N ARG A 85 -1.47 -10.94 -17.35
CA ARG A 85 -1.22 -11.87 -16.25
C ARG A 85 -0.92 -11.15 -14.94
N ASP A 86 -0.12 -10.09 -14.99
CA ASP A 86 0.23 -9.30 -13.82
C ASP A 86 -0.98 -8.54 -13.31
N PHE A 87 -1.76 -7.94 -14.22
CA PHE A 87 -3.03 -7.31 -13.88
C PHE A 87 -4.00 -8.26 -13.18
N ALA A 88 -4.20 -9.47 -13.74
CA ALA A 88 -5.08 -10.48 -13.14
C ALA A 88 -4.59 -10.93 -11.76
N THR A 89 -3.27 -11.05 -11.58
CA THR A 89 -2.66 -11.42 -10.28
C THR A 89 -2.87 -10.31 -9.26
N CYS A 90 -2.63 -9.04 -9.62
CA CYS A 90 -2.91 -7.88 -8.76
C CYS A 90 -4.38 -7.82 -8.37
N ALA A 91 -5.31 -8.01 -9.32
CA ALA A 91 -6.74 -8.01 -9.05
C ALA A 91 -7.13 -9.12 -8.06
N ALA A 92 -6.60 -10.34 -8.25
CA ALA A 92 -6.83 -11.46 -7.35
C ALA A 92 -6.27 -11.19 -5.94
N THR A 93 -5.03 -10.69 -5.84
CA THR A 93 -4.40 -10.35 -4.55
C THR A 93 -5.19 -9.27 -3.82
N LEU A 94 -5.59 -8.20 -4.51
CA LEU A 94 -6.37 -7.12 -3.90
C LEU A 94 -7.74 -7.64 -3.41
N ALA A 95 -8.46 -8.37 -4.26
CA ALA A 95 -9.80 -8.88 -3.93
C ALA A 95 -9.75 -9.82 -2.73
N ALA A 96 -8.83 -10.78 -2.72
CA ALA A 96 -8.74 -11.76 -1.65
C ALA A 96 -8.15 -11.18 -0.36
N ALA A 97 -7.25 -10.19 -0.43
CA ALA A 97 -6.80 -9.45 0.75
C ALA A 97 -7.93 -8.61 1.36
N ALA A 98 -8.67 -7.85 0.53
CA ALA A 98 -9.80 -7.04 0.98
C ALA A 98 -10.91 -7.90 1.60
N TYR A 99 -11.25 -9.02 0.95
CA TYR A 99 -12.22 -9.98 1.47
C TYR A 99 -11.78 -10.55 2.82
N SER A 100 -10.53 -11.04 2.92
CA SER A 100 -10.00 -11.65 4.15
C SER A 100 -9.99 -10.66 5.32
N ILE A 101 -9.67 -9.38 5.06
CA ILE A 101 -9.75 -8.33 6.08
C ILE A 101 -11.20 -8.07 6.51
N ALA A 102 -12.12 -8.00 5.55
CA ALA A 102 -13.53 -7.68 5.81
C ALA A 102 -14.29 -8.81 6.51
N ASP A 103 -13.95 -10.07 6.22
CA ASP A 103 -14.58 -11.27 6.77
C ASP A 103 -13.90 -11.76 8.07
N SER A 104 -12.85 -11.09 8.52
CA SER A 104 -12.15 -11.43 9.76
C SER A 104 -13.00 -11.11 11.00
N VAL A 105 -13.00 -12.03 11.97
CA VAL A 105 -13.66 -11.84 13.28
C VAL A 105 -13.00 -10.71 14.08
N SER A 106 -11.70 -10.52 13.92
CA SER A 106 -10.93 -9.46 14.57
C SER A 106 -10.57 -8.34 13.59
N ARG A 107 -10.43 -7.12 14.13
CA ARG A 107 -9.95 -5.97 13.34
C ARG A 107 -8.53 -6.23 12.86
N PHE A 108 -8.26 -5.93 11.59
CA PHE A 108 -6.92 -6.05 11.00
C PHE A 108 -5.85 -5.24 11.73
N GLY A 109 -6.22 -4.10 12.31
CA GLY A 109 -5.30 -3.28 13.07
C GLY A 109 -6.03 -2.27 13.94
N ARG A 110 -5.37 -1.78 14.98
CA ARG A 110 -5.89 -0.65 15.77
C ARG A 110 -5.79 0.64 14.96
N ARG A 111 -6.73 1.56 15.20
CA ARG A 111 -6.54 2.97 14.82
C ARG A 111 -5.46 3.58 15.71
N LEU A 112 -4.51 4.31 15.13
CA LEU A 112 -3.52 5.06 15.89
C LEU A 112 -4.18 6.24 16.59
N SER A 113 -3.66 6.60 17.78
CA SER A 113 -4.07 7.84 18.44
C SER A 113 -3.51 9.06 17.70
N SER A 114 -4.06 10.25 17.93
CA SER A 114 -3.51 11.49 17.36
C SER A 114 -2.04 11.72 17.76
N GLU A 115 -1.63 11.26 18.95
CA GLU A 115 -0.25 11.33 19.41
C GLU A 115 0.65 10.35 18.64
N ASP A 116 0.20 9.11 18.45
CA ASP A 116 0.90 8.10 17.66
C ASP A 116 1.10 8.56 16.21
N VAL A 117 0.06 9.16 15.60
CA VAL A 117 0.13 9.71 14.23
C VAL A 117 1.15 10.84 14.17
N LYS A 118 1.11 11.80 15.10
CA LYS A 118 2.10 12.91 15.17
C LYS A 118 3.52 12.40 15.30
N LYS A 119 3.74 11.41 16.16
CA LYS A 119 5.05 10.80 16.35
C LYS A 119 5.54 10.12 15.07
N MET A 120 4.73 9.22 14.48
CA MET A 120 5.06 8.51 13.24
C MET A 120 5.36 9.49 12.11
N ALA A 121 4.56 10.55 11.99
CA ALA A 121 4.71 11.50 10.91
C ALA A 121 5.96 12.38 11.05
N ALA A 122 6.33 12.76 12.28
CA ALA A 122 7.57 13.47 12.56
C ALA A 122 8.82 12.59 12.30
N GLU A 123 8.79 11.32 12.70
CA GLU A 123 9.90 10.38 12.49
C GLU A 123 10.14 10.10 11.00
N SER A 124 9.06 10.02 10.22
CA SER A 124 9.13 9.72 8.78
C SER A 124 9.18 10.95 7.88
N LYS A 125 8.93 12.14 8.43
CA LYS A 125 8.77 13.41 7.69
C LYS A 125 7.63 13.42 6.67
N VAL A 126 6.68 12.47 6.76
CA VAL A 126 5.51 12.46 5.86
C VAL A 126 4.55 13.62 6.16
N ASP A 127 4.66 14.22 7.34
CA ASP A 127 3.92 15.41 7.74
C ASP A 127 4.16 16.60 6.79
N VAL A 128 5.36 16.73 6.21
CA VAL A 128 5.66 17.73 5.18
C VAL A 128 4.82 17.48 3.93
N GLN A 129 4.70 16.22 3.48
CA GLN A 129 3.91 15.86 2.31
C GLN A 129 2.41 16.06 2.56
N TRP A 130 1.91 15.68 3.75
CA TRP A 130 0.51 15.88 4.10
C TRP A 130 0.12 17.36 4.17
N ARG A 131 1.00 18.23 4.71
CA ARG A 131 0.77 19.69 4.69
C ARG A 131 0.79 20.25 3.28
N ALA A 132 1.74 19.82 2.45
CA ALA A 132 1.80 20.22 1.04
C ALA A 132 0.55 19.80 0.26
N ALA A 133 -0.02 18.64 0.58
CA ALA A 133 -1.27 18.13 0.01
C ALA A 133 -2.55 18.72 0.66
N GLY A 134 -2.43 19.57 1.69
CA GLY A 134 -3.58 20.15 2.40
C GLY A 134 -4.36 19.17 3.28
N ILE A 135 -3.82 17.98 3.54
CA ILE A 135 -4.42 16.92 4.36
C ILE A 135 -4.28 17.26 5.85
N TRP A 136 -3.16 17.88 6.23
CA TRP A 136 -2.86 18.21 7.62
C TRP A 136 -2.57 19.70 7.79
N ARG A 137 -2.99 20.27 8.92
CA ARG A 137 -2.80 21.68 9.28
C ARG A 137 -1.97 21.77 10.55
#